data_AF-A0A7S4L8F4-F1
#
_entry.id   AF-A0A7S4L8F4-F1
#
_cell.length_a   1.000
_cell.length_b   1.000
_cell.length_c   1.000
_cell.angle_alpha   90.00
_cell.angle_beta   90.00
_cell.angle_gamma   90.00
#
_symmetry.space_group_name_H-M   'P 1'
#
loop_
_entity.id
_entity.type
_entity.pdbx_description
1 polymer ?
#
loop_
_entity_poly.entity_id
_entity_poly.type
_entity_poly.pdbx_seq_one_letter_code
_entity_poly.pdbx_strand_id
1 'polypeptide(L)'
;MNGGTVFPSAICSTTMPTTIMNAFNMVDPDGSRWLLGDYVGRLFVLFLEKNEGVVTHLHLEPLGTTSISSTISYLDNGVVFVGSRLGDSQLIKLAEEKREETGMYFDILDSYTNLGPIVDFCIVDSDKQGQGQVVSCSGAFRDGSLRVVRNGVGINEQASLDIPGVSGVWALNRKTPSEMQVVEEILERGEQHNVLAISLIGQTHFLQLEGEEMSPIETPGELILNQQTIFCGNVTEDLVI
;
A
#
# COMPACT_ATOMS: atom_id res chain seq x y z
N MET A 1 45.13 -9.50 47.96
CA MET A 1 43.68 -9.27 48.23
C MET A 1 43.43 -7.79 48.09
N ASN A 2 42.66 -7.39 47.09
CA ASN A 2 41.83 -6.17 47.05
C ASN A 2 40.97 -6.28 45.78
N GLY A 3 40.02 -7.22 45.83
CA GLY A 3 38.94 -7.30 44.85
C GLY A 3 37.90 -6.25 45.19
N GLY A 4 38.12 -5.03 44.69
CA GLY A 4 37.07 -4.02 44.66
C GLY A 4 36.11 -4.36 43.52
N THR A 5 34.94 -4.89 43.85
CA THR A 5 33.81 -4.95 42.92
C THR A 5 33.40 -3.52 42.56
N VAL A 6 33.71 -3.10 41.34
CA VAL A 6 33.21 -1.86 40.75
C VAL A 6 31.71 -2.02 40.54
N PHE A 7 30.91 -1.39 41.40
CA PHE A 7 29.48 -1.24 41.16
C PHE A 7 29.29 -0.28 39.97
N PRO A 8 28.46 -0.57 38.96
CA PRO A 8 28.20 0.38 37.90
C PRO A 8 27.52 1.62 38.52
N SER A 9 28.24 2.75 38.47
CA SER A 9 28.01 3.94 39.29
C SER A 9 27.16 5.03 38.62
N ALA A 10 26.30 4.67 37.66
CA ALA A 10 25.35 5.60 37.09
C ALA A 10 23.99 4.90 36.91
N ILE A 11 23.07 5.17 37.84
CA ILE A 11 21.65 4.90 37.61
C ILE A 11 21.13 6.09 36.81
N CYS A 12 20.89 5.89 35.52
CA CYS A 12 20.17 6.84 34.68
C CYS A 12 18.72 6.38 34.52
N SER A 13 17.79 7.33 34.47
CA SER A 13 16.38 7.08 34.24
C SER A 13 15.82 8.15 33.30
N THR A 14 14.69 7.84 32.68
CA THR A 14 13.95 8.79 31.83
C THR A 14 12.47 8.71 32.18
N THR A 15 11.75 9.81 32.00
CA THR A 15 10.31 9.85 32.24
C THR A 15 9.59 9.19 31.07
N MET A 16 8.66 8.28 31.34
CA MET A 16 7.77 7.73 30.32
C MET A 16 6.34 7.65 30.83
N PRO A 17 5.34 7.65 29.92
CA PRO A 17 3.97 7.34 30.29
C PRO A 17 3.88 5.93 30.90
N THR A 18 3.00 5.74 31.87
CA THR A 18 2.70 4.40 32.41
C THR A 18 2.09 3.54 31.30
N THR A 19 2.88 2.61 30.75
CA THR A 19 2.48 1.70 29.68
C THR A 19 3.22 0.37 29.81
N ILE A 20 2.82 -0.63 29.02
CA ILE A 20 3.47 -1.93 28.94
C ILE A 20 4.12 -2.03 27.56
N MET A 21 5.46 -2.06 27.54
CA MET A 21 6.23 -2.34 26.32
C MET A 21 6.09 -3.82 25.98
N ASN A 22 5.61 -4.14 24.78
CA ASN A 22 5.34 -5.51 24.34
C ASN A 22 6.38 -6.02 23.34
N ALA A 23 7.03 -5.14 22.60
CA ALA A 23 8.02 -5.46 21.59
C ALA A 23 9.15 -4.44 21.60
N PHE A 24 10.35 -4.89 21.25
CA PHE A 24 11.51 -4.02 21.12
C PHE A 24 12.47 -4.55 20.06
N ASN A 25 13.30 -3.66 19.53
CA ASN A 25 14.38 -4.03 18.63
C ASN A 25 15.54 -3.04 18.73
N MET A 26 16.77 -3.55 18.66
CA MET A 26 17.97 -2.72 18.62
C MET A 26 18.17 -2.21 17.18
N VAL A 27 18.34 -0.90 17.02
CA VAL A 27 18.56 -0.27 15.72
C VAL A 27 20.04 -0.28 15.36
N ASP A 28 20.88 0.21 16.27
CA ASP A 28 22.32 0.26 16.05
C ASP A 28 23.03 -0.91 16.71
N PRO A 29 24.00 -1.56 16.04
CA PRO A 29 24.78 -2.65 16.62
C PRO A 29 25.52 -2.29 17.91
N ASP A 30 25.81 -1.01 18.14
CA ASP A 30 26.43 -0.52 19.36
C ASP A 30 25.44 -0.39 20.54
N GLY A 31 24.15 -0.63 20.30
CA GLY A 31 23.06 -0.53 21.27
C GLY A 31 22.73 0.89 21.72
N SER A 32 23.08 1.91 20.94
CA SER A 32 22.77 3.31 21.24
C SER A 32 21.31 3.68 20.97
N ARG A 33 20.65 3.03 19.99
CA ARG A 33 19.24 3.27 19.65
C ARG A 33 18.42 1.99 19.69
N TRP A 34 17.23 2.09 20.28
CA TRP A 34 16.26 1.01 20.40
C TRP A 34 14.87 1.50 20.00
N LEU A 35 14.11 0.65 19.31
CA LEU A 35 12.68 0.85 19.10
C LEU A 35 11.91 0.09 20.16
N LEU A 36 10.89 0.74 20.73
CA LEU A 36 9.99 0.16 21.72
C LEU A 36 8.54 0.35 21.26
N GLY A 37 7.80 -0.74 21.18
CA GLY A 37 6.36 -0.72 20.94
C GLY A 37 5.60 -1.03 22.22
N ASP A 38 4.47 -0.36 22.43
CA ASP A 38 3.60 -0.61 23.58
C ASP A 38 2.29 -1.34 23.23
N TYR A 39 1.57 -1.76 24.27
CA TYR A 39 0.33 -2.53 24.13
C TYR A 39 -0.85 -1.75 23.51
N VAL A 40 -0.75 -0.42 23.39
CA VAL A 40 -1.75 0.42 22.71
C VAL A 40 -1.31 0.85 21.31
N GLY A 41 -0.17 0.34 20.82
CA GLY A 41 0.34 0.58 19.46
C GLY A 41 1.20 1.83 19.32
N ARG A 42 1.64 2.47 20.41
CA ARG A 42 2.60 3.58 20.33
C ARG A 42 3.99 3.03 20.06
N LEU A 43 4.70 3.68 19.15
CA LEU A 43 6.10 3.42 18.85
C LEU A 43 6.96 4.53 19.44
N PHE A 44 8.03 4.14 20.11
CA PHE A 44 9.02 5.04 20.70
C PHE A 44 10.41 4.67 20.19
N VAL A 45 11.30 5.66 20.18
CA VAL A 45 12.75 5.43 20.11
C VAL A 45 13.36 5.77 21.46
N LEU A 46 14.22 4.87 21.94
CA LEU A 46 15.03 5.06 23.13
C LEU A 46 16.49 5.25 22.70
N PHE A 47 17.05 6.41 23.02
CA PHE A 47 18.47 6.74 22.84
C PHE A 47 19.20 6.53 24.17
N LEU A 48 20.33 5.82 24.10
CA LEU A 48 21.28 5.63 25.20
C LEU A 48 22.50 6.47 24.89
N GLU A 49 22.64 7.61 25.56
CA GLU A 49 23.86 8.40 25.50
C GLU A 49 24.96 7.70 26.28
N LYS A 50 26.10 7.46 25.63
CA LYS A 50 27.23 6.75 26.22
C LYS A 50 28.45 7.65 26.29
N ASN A 51 29.12 7.63 27.45
CA ASN A 51 30.44 8.22 27.63
C ASN A 51 31.41 7.10 28.06
N GLU A 52 32.48 6.89 27.30
CA GLU A 52 33.47 5.82 27.52
C GLU A 52 32.84 4.42 27.73
N GLY A 53 31.74 4.13 27.02
CA GLY A 53 31.01 2.85 27.11
C GLY A 53 30.01 2.76 28.27
N VAL A 54 29.91 3.77 29.12
CA VAL A 54 28.95 3.86 30.22
C VAL A 54 27.76 4.70 29.79
N VAL A 55 26.54 4.21 30.01
CA VAL A 55 25.31 4.98 29.70
C VAL A 55 25.15 6.10 30.73
N THR A 56 25.12 7.34 30.27
CA THR A 56 24.98 8.54 31.10
C THR A 56 23.56 9.09 31.10
N HIS A 57 22.86 9.03 29.96
CA HIS A 57 21.49 9.51 29.83
C HIS A 57 20.63 8.58 28.97
N LEU A 58 19.32 8.65 29.23
CA LEU A 58 18.28 7.95 28.50
C LEU A 58 17.30 8.98 27.95
N HIS A 59 17.08 8.99 26.64
CA HIS A 59 16.09 9.84 25.98
C HIS A 59 15.06 8.98 25.29
N LEU A 60 13.80 9.09 25.70
CA LEU A 60 12.69 8.36 25.10
C LEU A 60 11.80 9.34 24.34
N GLU A 61 11.71 9.16 23.03
CA GLU A 61 10.92 10.03 22.16
C GLU A 61 9.79 9.22 21.49
N PRO A 62 8.54 9.70 21.51
CA PRO A 62 7.44 9.07 20.79
C PRO A 62 7.57 9.32 19.28
N LEU A 63 7.55 8.26 18.48
CA LEU A 63 7.60 8.33 17.03
C LEU A 63 6.20 8.42 16.41
N GLY A 64 5.19 7.81 17.02
CA GLY A 64 3.83 7.79 16.48
C GLY A 64 3.07 6.55 16.90
N THR A 65 2.10 6.14 16.09
CA THR A 65 1.25 4.98 16.39
C THR A 65 1.19 4.02 15.21
N THR A 66 1.59 2.76 15.43
CA THR A 66 1.56 1.64 14.47
C THR A 66 0.45 0.67 14.85
N SER A 67 0.28 -0.41 14.08
CA SER A 67 -0.43 -1.60 14.61
C SER A 67 0.18 -2.06 15.94
N ILE A 68 -0.60 -2.70 16.79
CA ILE A 68 -0.12 -3.20 18.10
C ILE A 68 0.98 -4.24 17.86
N SER A 69 2.23 -3.82 18.08
CA SER A 69 3.41 -4.60 17.73
C SER A 69 3.56 -5.82 18.64
N SER A 70 3.49 -7.02 18.07
CA SER A 70 3.95 -8.25 18.75
C SER A 70 5.44 -8.49 18.54
N THR A 71 6.01 -7.93 17.48
CA THR A 71 7.44 -7.93 17.18
C THR A 71 7.80 -6.65 16.42
N ILE A 72 9.04 -6.21 16.56
CA ILE A 72 9.63 -5.10 15.81
C ILE A 72 10.95 -5.61 15.23
N SER A 73 11.25 -5.26 13.99
CA SER A 73 12.51 -5.61 13.34
C SER A 73 12.97 -4.46 12.45
N TYR A 74 13.99 -3.74 12.91
CA TYR A 74 14.72 -2.80 12.07
C TYR A 74 15.44 -3.59 10.97
N LEU A 75 15.27 -3.17 9.73
CA LEU A 75 15.83 -3.86 8.57
C LEU A 75 17.12 -3.16 8.14
N ASP A 76 17.00 -1.96 7.59
CA ASP A 76 18.09 -1.03 7.27
C ASP A 76 17.49 0.29 6.75
N ASN A 77 18.30 1.34 6.60
CA ASN A 77 17.94 2.61 6.00
C ASN A 77 16.64 3.21 6.59
N GLY A 78 16.43 3.13 7.90
CA GLY A 78 15.21 3.63 8.52
C GLY A 78 13.96 2.79 8.26
N VAL A 79 14.05 1.64 7.58
CA VAL A 79 12.91 0.75 7.34
C VAL A 79 12.75 -0.21 8.50
N VAL A 80 11.52 -0.34 9.00
CA VAL A 80 11.17 -1.19 10.14
C VAL A 80 9.97 -2.04 9.78
N PHE A 81 10.06 -3.34 10.03
CA PHE A 81 8.91 -4.23 10.02
C PHE A 81 8.26 -4.28 11.41
N VAL A 82 6.96 -4.01 11.46
CA VAL A 82 6.11 -4.05 12.64
C VAL A 82 5.15 -5.21 12.49
N GLY A 83 5.47 -6.33 13.14
CA GLY A 83 4.61 -7.52 13.11
C GLY A 83 3.52 -7.42 14.18
N SER A 84 2.25 -7.53 13.78
CA SER A 84 1.10 -7.52 14.69
C SER A 84 0.37 -8.86 14.67
N ARG A 85 0.00 -9.37 15.86
CA ARG A 85 -0.90 -10.52 16.01
C ARG A 85 -2.37 -10.11 16.13
N LEU A 86 -2.64 -8.82 16.37
CA LEU A 86 -3.98 -8.30 16.67
C LEU A 86 -4.54 -7.42 15.54
N GLY A 87 -3.75 -7.18 14.50
CA GLY A 87 -4.06 -6.32 13.37
C GLY A 87 -3.13 -6.58 12.21
N ASP A 88 -3.29 -5.80 11.14
CA ASP A 88 -2.42 -5.87 9.96
C ASP A 88 -0.98 -5.55 10.35
N SER A 89 -0.02 -6.33 9.86
CA SER A 89 1.40 -6.01 10.05
C SER A 89 1.80 -4.87 9.13
N GLN A 90 2.81 -4.09 9.48
CA GLN A 90 3.18 -2.89 8.74
C GLN A 90 4.66 -2.89 8.38
N LEU A 91 4.98 -2.37 7.20
CA LEU A 91 6.33 -1.92 6.87
C LEU A 91 6.32 -0.39 6.97
N ILE A 92 7.21 0.17 7.79
CA ILE A 92 7.27 1.62 7.99
C ILE A 92 8.66 2.15 7.65
N LYS A 93 8.71 3.44 7.28
CA LYS A 93 9.95 4.19 7.04
C LYS A 93 10.04 5.33 8.04
N LEU A 94 11.03 5.27 8.92
CA LEU A 94 11.34 6.35 9.85
C LEU A 94 11.75 7.61 9.09
N ALA A 95 11.30 8.75 9.60
CA ALA A 95 11.56 10.07 9.08
C ALA A 95 12.35 10.89 10.11
N GLU A 96 13.21 11.78 9.61
CA GLU A 96 13.95 12.73 10.47
C GLU A 96 13.02 13.80 11.06
N GLU A 97 12.06 14.25 10.26
CA GLU A 97 11.09 15.27 10.64
C GLU A 97 9.68 14.69 10.81
N LYS A 98 8.95 15.28 11.75
CA LYS A 98 7.55 14.94 11.99
C LYS A 98 6.69 15.32 10.78
N ARG A 99 5.90 14.38 10.28
CA ARG A 99 4.93 14.61 9.22
C ARG A 99 3.79 15.50 9.72
N GLU A 100 3.52 16.59 9.02
CA GLU A 100 2.45 17.52 9.39
C GLU A 100 1.06 16.87 9.31
N GLU A 101 0.85 16.04 8.29
CA GLU A 101 -0.45 15.40 8.00
C GLU A 101 -0.84 14.34 9.03
N THR A 102 0.10 13.48 9.42
CA THR A 102 -0.16 12.36 10.33
C THR A 102 0.27 12.63 11.77
N GLY A 103 1.15 13.62 11.96
CA GLY A 103 1.80 13.89 13.24
C GLY A 103 2.78 12.80 13.67
N MET A 104 3.26 11.96 12.75
CA MET A 104 4.17 10.84 13.02
C MET A 104 5.58 11.11 12.49
N TYR A 105 6.59 10.45 13.05
CA TYR A 105 7.98 10.44 12.60
C TYR A 105 8.26 9.25 11.67
N PHE A 106 7.25 8.78 10.95
CA PHE A 106 7.40 7.71 9.97
C PHE A 106 6.24 7.71 8.98
N ASP A 107 6.49 7.09 7.82
CA ASP A 107 5.48 6.79 6.81
C ASP A 107 5.21 5.29 6.80
N ILE A 108 3.95 4.91 6.58
CA ILE A 108 3.59 3.49 6.36
C ILE A 108 3.83 3.19 4.88
N LEU A 109 4.82 2.34 4.60
CA LEU A 109 5.16 1.92 3.24
C LEU A 109 4.21 0.83 2.74
N ASP A 110 3.87 -0.12 3.60
CA ASP A 110 3.00 -1.24 3.25
C ASP A 110 2.26 -1.79 4.47
N SER A 111 1.15 -2.47 4.23
CA SER A 111 0.32 -3.12 5.23
C SER A 111 -0.06 -4.53 4.78
N TYR A 112 0.24 -5.52 5.62
CA TYR A 112 0.00 -6.92 5.36
C TYR A 112 -1.21 -7.40 6.13
N THR A 113 -2.25 -7.81 5.39
CA THR A 113 -3.53 -8.22 5.97
C THR A 113 -3.38 -9.36 6.98
N ASN A 114 -4.01 -9.20 8.14
CA ASN A 114 -4.12 -10.20 9.18
C ASN A 114 -5.59 -10.35 9.59
N LEU A 115 -6.11 -11.57 9.45
CA LEU A 115 -7.48 -11.90 9.88
C LEU A 115 -7.55 -12.24 11.38
N GLY A 116 -6.41 -12.45 12.02
CA GLY A 116 -6.32 -12.91 13.40
C GLY A 116 -6.42 -11.79 14.44
N PRO A 117 -6.92 -12.11 15.66
CA PRO A 117 -7.77 -13.28 15.95
C PRO A 117 -9.16 -13.11 15.34
N ILE A 118 -9.70 -14.17 14.73
CA ILE A 118 -11.12 -14.23 14.35
C ILE A 118 -11.92 -14.59 15.60
N VAL A 119 -12.68 -13.64 16.13
CA VAL A 119 -13.48 -13.80 17.34
C VAL A 119 -14.83 -14.45 17.04
N ASP A 120 -15.44 -14.07 15.92
CA ASP A 120 -16.70 -14.62 15.41
C ASP A 120 -16.77 -14.42 13.89
N PHE A 121 -17.62 -15.20 13.20
CA PHE A 121 -17.89 -15.02 11.78
C PHE A 121 -19.27 -15.54 11.37
N CYS A 122 -19.79 -15.01 10.26
CA CYS A 122 -20.97 -15.53 9.58
C CYS A 122 -20.72 -15.69 8.08
N ILE A 123 -21.55 -16.49 7.43
CA ILE A 123 -21.50 -16.68 5.98
C ILE A 123 -22.70 -15.95 5.37
N VAL A 124 -22.45 -15.13 4.34
CA VAL A 124 -23.44 -14.30 3.66
C VAL A 124 -23.28 -14.49 2.15
N ASP A 125 -24.38 -14.68 1.42
CA ASP A 125 -24.41 -14.63 -0.05
C ASP A 125 -25.04 -13.31 -0.49
N SER A 126 -24.26 -12.23 -0.39
CA SER A 126 -24.72 -10.86 -0.67
C SER A 126 -25.17 -10.68 -2.12
N ASP A 127 -24.48 -11.35 -3.04
CA ASP A 127 -24.69 -11.22 -4.48
C ASP A 127 -25.75 -12.21 -5.01
N LYS A 128 -26.26 -13.12 -4.16
CA LYS A 128 -27.19 -14.21 -4.51
C LYS A 128 -26.70 -15.06 -5.68
N GLN A 129 -25.38 -15.17 -5.82
CA GLN A 129 -24.73 -15.94 -6.89
C GLN A 129 -24.44 -17.38 -6.47
N GLY A 130 -24.87 -17.79 -5.26
CA GLY A 130 -24.54 -19.09 -4.68
C GLY A 130 -23.10 -19.17 -4.18
N GLN A 131 -22.39 -18.04 -4.07
CA GLN A 131 -21.03 -17.96 -3.56
C GLN A 131 -21.03 -17.31 -2.18
N GLY A 132 -21.00 -18.13 -1.13
CA GLY A 132 -20.92 -17.65 0.24
C GLY A 132 -19.62 -16.88 0.51
N GLN A 133 -19.76 -15.68 1.08
CA GLN A 133 -18.67 -14.83 1.58
C GLN A 133 -18.63 -14.97 3.11
N VAL A 134 -17.43 -15.06 3.67
CA VAL A 134 -17.25 -15.08 5.14
C VAL A 134 -17.08 -13.65 5.62
N VAL A 135 -17.94 -13.21 6.52
CA VAL A 135 -17.80 -11.93 7.24
C VAL A 135 -17.34 -12.25 8.65
N SER A 136 -16.19 -11.73 9.06
CA SER A 136 -15.55 -12.06 10.35
C SER A 136 -15.25 -10.83 11.19
N CYS A 137 -15.45 -10.96 12.51
CA CYS A 137 -14.95 -10.04 13.52
C CYS A 137 -13.48 -10.40 13.81
N SER A 138 -12.56 -9.59 13.30
CA SER A 138 -11.12 -9.85 13.34
C SER A 138 -10.38 -8.80 14.18
N GLY A 139 -9.24 -9.18 14.74
CA GLY A 139 -8.37 -8.26 15.46
C GLY A 139 -8.84 -7.94 16.89
N ALA A 140 -8.15 -7.02 17.56
CA ALA A 140 -8.51 -6.60 18.91
C ALA A 140 -8.11 -5.14 19.19
N PHE A 141 -8.72 -4.54 20.22
CA PHE A 141 -8.47 -3.16 20.66
C PHE A 141 -8.60 -2.17 19.49
N ARG A 142 -7.58 -1.32 19.26
CA ARG A 142 -7.59 -0.34 18.17
C ARG A 142 -7.46 -0.96 16.77
N ASP A 143 -7.00 -2.22 16.71
CA ASP A 143 -6.81 -2.95 15.46
C ASP A 143 -8.02 -3.87 15.13
N GLY A 144 -9.10 -3.77 15.91
CA GLY A 144 -10.35 -4.50 15.65
C GLY A 144 -11.00 -4.06 14.33
N SER A 145 -11.42 -5.04 13.51
CA SER A 145 -11.96 -4.81 12.17
C SER A 145 -12.98 -5.88 11.77
N LEU A 146 -13.85 -5.56 10.81
CA LEU A 146 -14.63 -6.57 10.08
C LEU A 146 -13.90 -6.94 8.79
N ARG A 147 -13.77 -8.22 8.50
CA ARG A 147 -13.10 -8.72 7.29
C ARG A 147 -14.06 -9.58 6.48
N VAL A 148 -14.14 -9.28 5.17
CA VAL A 148 -14.93 -10.06 4.21
C VAL A 148 -13.98 -10.90 3.36
N VAL A 149 -14.10 -12.22 3.46
CA VAL A 149 -13.34 -13.17 2.67
C VAL A 149 -14.26 -13.76 1.62
N ARG A 150 -13.97 -13.47 0.35
CA ARG A 150 -14.67 -14.03 -0.81
C ARG A 150 -13.73 -14.94 -1.59
N ASN A 151 -14.29 -15.95 -2.24
CA ASN A 151 -13.53 -16.74 -3.21
C ASN A 151 -13.49 -16.01 -4.55
N GLY A 152 -12.33 -16.01 -5.21
CA GLY A 152 -12.12 -15.37 -6.51
C GLY A 152 -11.60 -13.93 -6.45
N VAL A 153 -11.40 -13.37 -7.64
CA VAL A 153 -10.95 -11.98 -7.84
C VAL A 153 -12.18 -11.12 -8.04
N GLY A 154 -12.30 -10.04 -7.27
CA GLY A 154 -13.33 -9.05 -7.56
C GLY A 154 -12.86 -8.04 -8.58
N ILE A 155 -13.80 -7.59 -9.41
CA ILE A 155 -13.60 -6.49 -10.35
C ILE A 155 -14.12 -5.24 -9.67
N ASN A 156 -13.32 -4.17 -9.63
CA ASN A 156 -13.79 -2.86 -9.20
C ASN A 156 -14.23 -2.09 -10.45
N GLU A 157 -15.52 -2.10 -10.74
CA GLU A 157 -16.09 -1.43 -11.90
C GLU A 157 -15.83 0.08 -11.83
N GLN A 158 -14.96 0.58 -12.71
CA GLN A 158 -14.64 2.01 -12.80
C GLN A 158 -15.62 2.75 -13.71
N ALA A 159 -16.12 2.07 -14.74
CA ALA A 159 -17.03 2.63 -15.72
C ALA A 159 -17.96 1.53 -16.25
N SER A 160 -19.18 1.93 -16.59
CA SER A 160 -20.21 1.07 -17.19
C SER A 160 -20.81 1.76 -18.40
N LEU A 161 -20.98 1.03 -19.51
CA LEU A 161 -21.60 1.57 -20.72
C LEU A 161 -22.51 0.54 -21.36
N ASP A 162 -23.77 0.89 -21.54
CA ASP A 162 -24.81 0.02 -22.09
C ASP A 162 -24.77 -0.01 -23.64
N ILE A 163 -23.80 -0.73 -24.20
CA ILE A 163 -23.74 -0.98 -25.65
C ILE A 163 -24.25 -2.39 -25.96
N PRO A 164 -25.44 -2.55 -26.57
CA PRO A 164 -25.94 -3.87 -26.93
C PRO A 164 -25.19 -4.47 -28.12
N GLY A 165 -24.94 -5.78 -28.07
CA GLY A 165 -24.40 -6.52 -29.22
C GLY A 165 -22.89 -6.38 -29.43
N VAL A 166 -22.15 -6.02 -28.37
CA VAL A 166 -20.67 -6.04 -28.38
C VAL A 166 -20.18 -7.46 -28.64
N SER A 167 -19.39 -7.61 -29.70
CA SER A 167 -18.78 -8.87 -30.14
C SER A 167 -17.25 -8.88 -30.00
N GLY A 168 -16.64 -7.73 -29.77
CA GLY A 168 -15.21 -7.59 -29.53
C GLY A 168 -14.86 -6.19 -29.02
N VAL A 169 -13.82 -6.12 -28.19
CA VAL A 169 -13.30 -4.88 -27.61
C VAL A 169 -11.78 -4.92 -27.65
N TRP A 170 -11.14 -3.87 -28.16
CA TRP A 170 -9.69 -3.74 -28.21
C TRP A 170 -9.25 -2.38 -27.71
N ALA A 171 -8.18 -2.36 -26.92
CA ALA A 171 -7.54 -1.14 -26.47
C ALA A 171 -6.49 -0.71 -27.50
N LEU A 172 -6.52 0.57 -27.87
CA LEU A 172 -5.61 1.18 -28.81
C LEU A 172 -4.91 2.38 -28.17
N ASN A 173 -3.68 2.61 -28.59
CA ASN A 173 -2.92 3.81 -28.33
C ASN A 173 -2.89 4.66 -29.61
N ARG A 174 -3.33 5.90 -29.52
CA ARG A 174 -3.22 6.89 -30.58
C ARG A 174 -2.38 8.06 -30.10
N LYS A 175 -1.21 8.26 -30.69
CA LYS A 175 -0.43 9.47 -30.46
C LYS A 175 -1.11 10.66 -31.14
N THR A 176 -1.31 11.74 -30.40
CA THR A 176 -1.69 13.02 -30.99
C THR A 176 -0.52 13.60 -31.80
N PRO A 177 -0.77 14.45 -32.82
CA PRO A 177 0.31 15.08 -33.59
C PRO A 177 1.31 15.87 -32.72
N SER A 178 0.87 16.38 -31.57
CA SER A 178 1.68 17.04 -30.55
C SER A 178 2.63 16.08 -29.82
N GLU A 179 2.18 14.86 -29.51
CA GLU A 179 2.98 13.84 -28.82
C GLU A 179 4.03 13.20 -29.74
N MET A 180 3.79 13.22 -31.05
CA MET A 180 4.73 12.72 -32.05
C MET A 180 6.03 13.54 -32.14
N GLN A 181 6.07 14.75 -31.56
CA GLN A 181 7.26 15.63 -31.52
C GLN A 181 8.04 15.55 -30.20
N VAL A 182 7.48 14.99 -29.13
CA VAL A 182 8.09 14.98 -27.79
C VAL A 182 8.43 13.53 -27.41
N VAL A 183 9.57 13.07 -27.90
CA VAL A 183 10.02 11.67 -27.72
C VAL A 183 10.48 11.39 -26.27
N GLU A 184 10.83 12.41 -25.48
CA GLU A 184 11.47 12.24 -24.17
C GLU A 184 10.48 12.12 -22.98
N GLU A 185 9.32 12.78 -23.00
CA GLU A 185 8.34 12.72 -21.87
C GLU A 185 7.49 11.44 -21.84
N ILE A 186 7.31 10.77 -22.99
CA ILE A 186 6.46 9.58 -23.13
C ILE A 186 7.07 8.34 -22.42
N LEU A 187 8.40 8.31 -22.27
CA LEU A 187 9.11 7.19 -21.66
C LEU A 187 8.81 7.01 -20.16
N GLU A 188 8.38 8.07 -19.46
CA GLU A 188 8.03 7.98 -18.04
C GLU A 188 6.58 7.55 -17.77
N ARG A 189 5.65 7.80 -18.71
CA ARG A 189 4.21 7.48 -18.55
C ARG A 189 3.78 6.13 -19.10
N GLY A 190 4.65 5.46 -19.86
CA GLY A 190 4.29 4.27 -20.64
C GLY A 190 3.30 4.61 -21.75
N GLU A 191 3.23 3.76 -22.77
CA GLU A 191 2.24 3.88 -23.83
C GLU A 191 0.83 3.56 -23.27
N GLN A 192 0.13 4.59 -22.78
CA GLN A 192 -1.23 4.43 -22.27
C GLN A 192 -2.24 4.30 -23.41
N HIS A 193 -3.11 3.30 -23.35
CA HIS A 193 -4.23 3.20 -24.27
C HIS A 193 -5.20 4.36 -24.03
N ASN A 194 -5.59 5.06 -25.09
CA ASN A 194 -6.48 6.20 -25.06
C ASN A 194 -7.67 6.06 -26.02
N VAL A 195 -7.78 4.94 -26.72
CA VAL A 195 -8.91 4.64 -27.60
C VAL A 195 -9.40 3.21 -27.35
N LEU A 196 -10.72 3.03 -27.32
CA LEU A 196 -11.39 1.74 -27.21
C LEU A 196 -12.13 1.46 -28.53
N ALA A 197 -11.72 0.43 -29.25
CA ALA A 197 -12.41 -0.07 -30.43
C ALA A 197 -13.48 -1.09 -30.02
N ILE A 198 -14.72 -0.90 -30.45
CA ILE A 198 -15.87 -1.73 -30.08
C ILE A 198 -16.51 -2.28 -31.35
N SER A 199 -16.46 -3.60 -31.53
CA SER A 199 -17.08 -4.30 -32.64
C SER A 199 -18.52 -4.71 -32.31
N LEU A 200 -19.45 -4.32 -33.18
CA LEU A 200 -20.87 -4.68 -33.13
C LEU A 200 -21.25 -5.48 -34.38
N ILE A 201 -22.48 -5.98 -34.42
CA ILE A 201 -23.02 -6.69 -35.59
C ILE A 201 -23.11 -5.70 -36.77
N GLY A 202 -22.21 -5.84 -37.73
CA GLY A 202 -22.18 -5.05 -38.96
C GLY A 202 -21.66 -3.62 -38.81
N GLN A 203 -21.11 -3.24 -37.66
CA GLN A 203 -20.47 -1.93 -37.50
C GLN A 203 -19.38 -1.93 -36.41
N THR A 204 -18.51 -0.93 -36.43
CA THR A 204 -17.46 -0.72 -35.42
C THR A 204 -17.51 0.72 -34.93
N HIS A 205 -17.37 0.93 -33.62
CA HIS A 205 -17.30 2.25 -33.00
C HIS A 205 -15.96 2.42 -32.30
N PHE A 206 -15.49 3.66 -32.22
CA PHE A 206 -14.29 4.02 -31.47
C PHE A 206 -14.66 5.03 -30.40
N LEU A 207 -14.22 4.80 -29.18
CA LEU A 207 -14.37 5.73 -28.06
C LEU A 207 -12.98 6.21 -27.64
N GLN A 208 -12.78 7.52 -27.55
CA GLN A 208 -11.56 8.10 -27.02
C GLN A 208 -11.73 8.36 -25.51
N LEU A 209 -10.69 8.06 -24.76
CA LEU A 209 -10.55 8.31 -23.33
C LEU A 209 -9.78 9.62 -23.14
N GLU A 210 -10.42 10.62 -22.55
CA GLU A 210 -9.80 11.88 -22.15
C GLU A 210 -9.96 12.05 -20.64
N GLY A 211 -8.93 11.65 -19.89
CA GLY A 211 -9.02 11.55 -18.43
C GLY A 211 -10.03 10.49 -18.01
N GLU A 212 -11.13 10.91 -17.38
CA GLU A 212 -12.23 10.03 -16.95
C GLU A 212 -13.43 10.04 -17.93
N GLU A 213 -13.40 10.88 -18.96
CA GLU A 213 -14.49 10.97 -19.94
C GLU A 213 -14.25 10.06 -21.15
N MET A 214 -15.33 9.45 -21.65
CA MET A 214 -15.34 8.71 -22.92
C MET A 214 -16.21 9.44 -23.94
N SER A 215 -15.66 9.70 -25.13
CA SER A 215 -16.40 10.31 -26.24
C SER A 215 -16.25 9.50 -27.54
N PRO A 216 -17.31 9.39 -28.37
CA PRO A 216 -17.19 8.76 -29.68
C PRO A 216 -16.29 9.56 -30.62
N ILE A 217 -15.45 8.87 -31.39
CA ILE A 217 -14.61 9.49 -32.42
C ILE A 217 -14.88 8.89 -33.80
N GLU A 218 -14.83 9.75 -34.82
CA GLU A 218 -14.73 9.30 -36.21
C GLU A 218 -13.28 8.85 -36.46
N THR A 219 -13.14 7.55 -36.77
CA THR A 219 -11.93 6.74 -37.03
C THR A 219 -10.54 7.38 -37.03
N PRO A 220 -9.53 6.70 -36.46
CA PRO A 220 -8.14 6.84 -36.92
C PRO A 220 -7.97 6.18 -38.30
N GLY A 221 -8.04 6.96 -39.39
CA GLY A 221 -7.67 6.51 -40.74
C GLY A 221 -8.81 5.95 -41.61
N GLU A 222 -8.49 5.05 -42.54
CA GLU A 222 -9.41 4.47 -43.56
C GLU A 222 -10.06 3.14 -43.12
N LEU A 223 -10.22 2.92 -41.81
CA LEU A 223 -10.83 1.71 -41.28
C LEU A 223 -12.31 1.58 -41.69
N ILE A 224 -12.72 0.37 -42.05
CA ILE A 224 -14.09 0.07 -42.49
C ILE A 224 -15.02 0.00 -41.26
N LEU A 225 -15.85 1.02 -41.08
CA LEU A 225 -16.76 1.11 -39.93
C LEU A 225 -18.10 0.39 -40.10
N ASN A 226 -18.52 0.10 -41.33
CA ASN A 226 -19.81 -0.54 -41.63
C ASN A 226 -19.70 -2.06 -41.76
N GLN A 227 -18.68 -2.65 -41.11
CA GLN A 227 -18.49 -4.08 -40.99
C GLN A 227 -18.10 -4.43 -39.55
N GLN A 228 -18.30 -5.69 -39.21
CA GLN A 228 -17.89 -6.23 -37.92
C GLN A 228 -16.37 -6.40 -37.91
N THR A 229 -15.70 -5.75 -36.97
CA THR A 229 -14.25 -5.93 -36.76
C THR A 229 -14.00 -7.25 -36.02
N ILE A 230 -13.05 -8.04 -36.51
CA ILE A 230 -12.66 -9.34 -35.91
C ILE A 230 -11.41 -9.18 -35.02
N PHE A 231 -10.56 -8.22 -35.35
CA PHE A 231 -9.38 -7.85 -34.58
C PHE A 231 -9.06 -6.38 -34.85
N CYS A 232 -8.62 -5.67 -33.81
CA CYS A 232 -8.02 -4.35 -33.98
C CYS A 232 -6.85 -4.21 -33.01
N GLY A 233 -5.75 -3.59 -33.43
CA GLY A 233 -4.59 -3.43 -32.56
C GLY A 233 -3.53 -2.49 -33.10
N ASN A 234 -2.71 -1.95 -32.20
CA ASN A 234 -1.51 -1.23 -32.58
C ASN A 234 -0.47 -2.20 -33.18
N VAL A 235 0.16 -1.76 -34.26
CA VAL A 235 1.30 -2.42 -34.89
C VAL A 235 2.49 -1.45 -34.93
N THR A 236 3.60 -1.85 -35.53
CA THR A 236 4.82 -1.03 -35.59
C THR A 236 4.59 0.31 -36.30
N GLU A 237 5.40 1.31 -35.96
CA GLU A 237 5.42 2.62 -36.64
C GLU A 237 4.10 3.42 -36.54
N ASP A 238 3.45 3.38 -35.36
CA ASP A 238 2.21 4.12 -35.06
C ASP A 238 1.01 3.75 -35.96
N LEU A 239 1.06 2.56 -36.57
CA LEU A 239 -0.01 2.03 -37.40
C LEU A 239 -1.01 1.22 -36.55
N VAL A 240 -2.25 1.14 -37.04
CA VAL A 240 -3.34 0.33 -36.47
C VAL A 240 -3.81 -0.64 -37.54
N ILE A 241 -4.04 -1.90 -37.14
CA ILE A 241 -4.67 -2.95 -37.96
C ILE A 241 -6.07 -3.23 -37.46
#